data_AF-H2EW11-F1
#
_entry.id   AF-H2EW11-F1
#
_cell.length_a   1.000
_cell.length_b   1.000
_cell.length_c   1.000
_cell.angle_alpha   90.00
_cell.angle_beta   90.00
_cell.angle_gamma   90.00
#
_symmetry.space_group_name_H-M   'P 1'
#
loop_
_entity.id
_entity.type
_entity.pdbx_description
1 polymer ?
#
loop_
_entity_poly.entity_id
_entity_poly.type
_entity_poly.pdbx_seq_one_letter_code
_entity_poly.pdbx_strand_id
1 'polypeptide(L)'
;LLVDNMEQMGEWNPNVKQVKILQKIGQDTMITHEISGETPGNVVGPRDFVSVRCAKRRGSTCFLAGMSTQHPGMPEKKGFVRAENGPTCIVMRPR
;
A
#
# COMPACT_ATOMS: atom_id res chain seq x y z
N LEU A 1 8.03 12.02 1.94
CA LEU A 1 7.28 11.99 0.66
C LEU A 1 6.53 10.69 0.44
N LEU A 2 7.20 9.54 0.22
CA LEU A 2 6.49 8.29 -0.10
C LEU A 2 5.72 7.68 1.09
N VAL A 3 6.24 7.83 2.31
CA VAL A 3 5.57 7.41 3.55
C VAL A 3 4.54 8.45 4.01
N ASP A 4 4.92 9.73 3.99
CA ASP A 4 4.11 10.80 4.59
C ASP A 4 2.88 11.18 3.74
N ASN A 5 2.97 11.01 2.41
CA ASN A 5 1.90 11.36 1.46
C ASN A 5 1.34 10.12 0.76
N MET A 6 1.23 8.99 1.47
CA MET A 6 0.85 7.72 0.87
C MET A 6 -0.55 7.76 0.23
N GLU A 7 -1.50 8.49 0.83
CA GLU A 7 -2.87 8.64 0.30
C GLU A 7 -2.92 9.46 -1.01
N GLN A 8 -1.88 10.26 -1.30
CA GLN A 8 -1.75 11.01 -2.56
C GLN A 8 -1.07 10.18 -3.66
N MET A 9 -0.74 8.92 -3.42
CA MET A 9 -0.01 8.09 -4.39
C MET A 9 -0.75 7.95 -5.73
N GLY A 10 -2.08 7.94 -5.71
CA GLY A 10 -2.89 7.84 -6.93
C GLY A 10 -2.86 9.08 -7.82
N GLU A 11 -2.37 10.22 -7.33
CA GLU A 11 -2.28 11.46 -8.14
C GLU A 11 -1.14 11.40 -9.17
N TRP A 12 -0.11 10.59 -8.90
CA TRP A 12 1.09 10.53 -9.74
C TRP A 12 1.47 9.11 -10.18
N ASN A 13 0.97 8.06 -9.51
CA ASN A 13 1.23 6.68 -9.88
C ASN A 13 0.01 6.07 -10.59
N PRO A 14 0.02 5.93 -11.93
CA PRO A 14 -1.13 5.40 -12.67
C PRO A 14 -1.46 3.93 -12.34
N ASN A 15 -0.51 3.19 -11.74
CA ASN A 15 -0.73 1.80 -11.30
C ASN A 15 -1.48 1.72 -9.97
N VAL A 16 -1.75 2.85 -9.31
CA VAL A 16 -2.46 2.94 -8.04
C VAL A 16 -3.64 3.88 -8.23
N LYS A 17 -4.85 3.36 -8.07
CA LYS A 17 -6.07 4.18 -8.17
C LYS A 17 -6.32 4.96 -6.90
N GLN A 18 -6.13 4.31 -5.74
CA GLN A 18 -6.38 4.90 -4.44
C GLN A 18 -5.55 4.20 -3.37
N VAL A 19 -5.09 4.97 -2.39
CA VAL A 19 -4.61 4.44 -1.11
C VAL A 19 -5.39 5.11 0.01
N LYS A 20 -5.84 4.33 0.98
CA LYS A 20 -6.50 4.81 2.19
C LYS A 20 -5.81 4.22 3.42
N ILE A 21 -5.48 5.05 4.40
CA ILE A 21 -5.01 4.58 5.71
C ILE A 21 -6.23 4.15 6.53
N LEU A 22 -6.31 2.87 6.87
CA LEU A 22 -7.39 2.32 7.68
C LEU A 22 -7.15 2.54 9.17
N GLN A 23 -5.90 2.34 9.59
CA GLN A 23 -5.50 2.41 10.99
C GLN A 23 -4.02 2.77 11.10
N LYS A 24 -3.65 3.59 12.09
CA LYS A 24 -2.26 3.81 12.51
C LYS A 24 -1.99 3.03 13.80
N ILE A 25 -0.84 2.39 13.89
CA ILE A 25 -0.40 1.58 15.02
C ILE A 25 0.95 2.15 15.49
N GLY A 26 0.90 2.96 16.55
CA GLY A 26 2.06 3.74 16.96
C GLY A 26 2.50 4.74 15.90
N GLN A 27 3.80 5.04 15.87
CA GLN A 27 4.34 6.10 15.02
C GLN A 27 4.66 5.63 13.59
N ASP A 28 5.12 4.40 13.45
CA ASP A 28 5.78 3.91 12.24
C ASP A 28 4.96 2.88 11.46
N THR A 29 3.94 2.30 12.09
CA THR A 29 3.17 1.20 11.54
C THR A 29 1.76 1.67 11.17
N MET A 30 1.26 1.22 10.03
CA MET A 30 -0.09 1.52 9.57
C MET A 30 -0.68 0.35 8.79
N ILE A 31 -2.01 0.31 8.70
CA ILE A 31 -2.74 -0.60 7.83
C ILE A 31 -3.34 0.24 6.70
N THR A 32 -3.09 -0.14 5.45
CA THR A 32 -3.60 0.52 4.25
C THR A 32 -4.56 -0.37 3.49
N HIS A 33 -5.52 0.27 2.82
CA HIS A 33 -6.30 -0.30 1.74
C HIS A 33 -5.90 0.36 0.44
N GLU A 34 -5.53 -0.45 -0.55
CA GLU A 34 -5.01 0.03 -1.82
C GLU A 34 -5.80 -0.58 -2.96
N ILE A 35 -6.20 0.26 -3.92
CA ILE A 35 -6.88 -0.17 -5.13
C ILE A 35 -5.90 -0.02 -6.28
N SER A 36 -5.67 -1.11 -7.02
CA SER A 36 -4.81 -1.05 -8.20
C SER A 36 -5.44 -0.20 -9.29
N GLY A 37 -4.58 0.47 -10.07
CA GLY A 37 -4.99 1.07 -11.34
C GLY A 37 -5.48 0.03 -12.35
N GLU A 38 -6.00 0.53 -13.46
CA GLU A 38 -6.41 -0.32 -14.58
C GLU A 38 -5.20 -0.95 -15.26
N THR A 39 -5.34 -2.19 -15.71
CA THR A 39 -4.29 -2.88 -16.47
C THR A 39 -4.45 -2.61 -17.96
N PRO A 40 -3.37 -2.61 -18.76
CA PRO A 40 -3.48 -2.43 -20.21
C PRO A 40 -4.47 -3.41 -20.84
N GLY A 41 -5.48 -2.87 -21.52
CA GLY A 41 -6.54 -3.68 -22.16
C GLY A 41 -7.51 -4.38 -21.19
N ASN A 42 -7.47 -4.06 -19.89
CA ASN A 42 -8.32 -4.67 -18.85
C ASN A 42 -8.28 -6.21 -18.82
N VAL A 43 -7.15 -6.79 -19.26
CA VAL A 43 -6.95 -8.25 -19.31
C VAL A 43 -6.95 -8.85 -17.91
N VAL A 44 -6.55 -8.06 -16.91
CA VAL A 44 -6.56 -8.49 -15.53
C VAL A 44 -7.55 -7.64 -14.72
N GLY A 45 -8.51 -8.33 -14.10
CA GLY A 45 -9.54 -7.70 -13.30
C GLY A 45 -9.00 -6.84 -12.15
N PRO A 46 -9.81 -5.90 -11.65
CA PRO A 46 -9.40 -4.95 -10.63
C PRO A 46 -9.05 -5.66 -9.33
N ARG A 47 -7.98 -5.20 -8.67
CA ARG A 47 -7.49 -5.76 -7.41
C ARG A 47 -7.52 -4.73 -6.32
N ASP A 48 -7.77 -5.21 -5.11
CA ASP A 48 -7.53 -4.45 -3.90
C ASP A 48 -6.57 -5.21 -2.97
N PHE A 49 -5.88 -4.46 -2.12
CA PHE A 49 -4.93 -4.97 -1.15
C PHE A 49 -5.25 -4.39 0.21
N VAL A 50 -5.19 -5.22 1.25
CA VAL A 50 -5.13 -4.77 2.64
C VAL A 50 -3.77 -5.17 3.17
N SER A 51 -2.97 -4.20 3.57
CA SER A 51 -1.56 -4.43 3.94
C SER A 51 -1.20 -3.72 5.22
N VAL A 52 -0.40 -4.38 6.06
CA VAL A 52 0.35 -3.70 7.12
C VAL A 52 1.64 -3.16 6.53
N ARG A 53 2.02 -1.95 6.93
CA ARG A 53 3.24 -1.27 6.50
C ARG A 53 3.97 -0.70 7.70
N CYS A 54 5.29 -0.78 7.68
CA CYS A 54 6.17 -0.25 8.70
C CYS A 54 7.24 0.62 8.04
N ALA A 55 7.25 1.91 8.39
CA ALA A 55 8.24 2.86 7.93
C ALA A 55 9.32 3.05 8.98
N LYS A 56 10.57 2.74 8.65
CA LYS A 56 11.71 2.91 9.57
C LYS A 56 12.83 3.68 8.91
N ARG A 57 13.62 4.37 9.72
CA ARG A 57 14.82 5.08 9.29
C ARG A 57 16.04 4.51 10.01
N ARG A 58 17.11 4.23 9.27
CA ARG A 58 18.43 3.88 9.82
C ARG A 58 19.47 4.83 9.22
N GLY A 59 19.94 5.78 10.03
CA GLY A 59 20.76 6.87 9.54
C GLY A 59 20.02 7.68 8.47
N SER A 60 20.62 7.81 7.30
CA SER A 60 20.02 8.51 6.17
C SER A 60 19.13 7.62 5.29
N THR A 61 19.10 6.30 5.53
CA THR A 61 18.29 5.34 4.75
C THR A 61 16.89 5.19 5.34
N CYS A 62 15.87 5.27 4.50
CA CYS A 62 14.48 4.96 4.86
C CYS A 62 14.04 3.63 4.27
N PHE A 63 13.24 2.89 5.03
CA PHE A 63 12.66 1.60 4.68
C PHE A 63 11.15 1.70 4.81
N LEU A 64 10.43 1.23 3.81
CA LEU A 64 9.00 0.97 3.90
C LEU A 64 8.80 -0.52 3.66
N ALA A 65 8.68 -1.28 4.75
CA ALA A 65 8.39 -2.70 4.69
C ALA A 65 6.87 -2.94 4.80
N GLY A 66 6.37 -4.04 4.25
CA GLY A 66 4.96 -4.40 4.41
C GLY A 66 4.64 -5.78 3.88
N MET A 67 3.43 -6.23 4.22
CA MET A 67 2.85 -7.49 3.74
C MET A 67 1.33 -7.43 3.87
N SER A 68 0.64 -8.36 3.22
CA SER A 68 -0.81 -8.50 3.38
C SER A 68 -1.21 -8.81 4.82
N THR A 69 -2.35 -8.27 5.21
CA THR A 69 -2.98 -8.50 6.52
C THR A 69 -4.49 -8.45 6.38
N GLN A 70 -5.20 -8.90 7.42
CA GLN A 70 -6.65 -8.77 7.53
C GLN A 70 -7.01 -7.58 8.42
N HIS A 71 -8.09 -6.88 8.08
CA HIS A 71 -8.63 -5.79 8.89
C HIS A 71 -10.15 -5.92 8.98
N PRO A 72 -10.75 -6.09 10.18
CA PRO A 72 -12.19 -6.30 10.32
C PRO A 72 -13.07 -5.21 9.69
N GLY A 73 -12.60 -3.96 9.71
CA GLY A 73 -13.27 -2.83 9.06
C GLY A 73 -13.12 -2.77 7.53
N MET A 74 -12.42 -3.73 6.92
CA MET A 74 -12.23 -3.81 5.47
C MET A 74 -12.28 -5.27 4.95
N PRO A 75 -13.47 -5.91 5.02
CA PRO A 75 -13.66 -7.22 4.40
C PRO A 75 -13.54 -7.12 2.87
N GLU A 76 -13.53 -8.27 2.20
CA GLU A 76 -13.55 -8.34 0.74
C GLU A 76 -14.83 -7.72 0.18
N LYS A 77 -14.71 -7.02 -0.95
CA LYS A 77 -15.81 -6.31 -1.60
C LYS A 77 -16.08 -6.90 -2.97
N LYS A 78 -17.37 -7.09 -3.29
CA LYS A 78 -17.78 -7.50 -4.63
C LYS A 78 -17.24 -6.50 -5.68
N GLY A 79 -16.70 -7.03 -6.77
CA GLY A 79 -16.14 -6.23 -7.86
C GLY A 79 -14.62 -6.02 -7.78
N PHE A 80 -13.96 -6.49 -6.73
CA PHE A 80 -12.50 -6.56 -6.64
C PHE A 80 -12.06 -7.98 -6.30
N VAL A 81 -10.90 -8.38 -6.80
CA VAL A 81 -10.17 -9.55 -6.29
C VAL A 81 -9.23 -9.07 -5.19
N ARG A 82 -9.40 -9.57 -3.96
CA ARG A 82 -8.46 -9.33 -2.86
C ARG A 82 -7.15 -10.03 -3.15
N ALA A 83 -6.14 -9.26 -3.50
CA ALA A 83 -4.82 -9.77 -3.80
C ALA A 83 -3.91 -9.66 -2.58
N GLU A 84 -2.94 -10.59 -2.50
CA GLU A 84 -2.03 -10.68 -1.37
C GLU A 84 -0.58 -10.45 -1.79
N ASN A 85 0.07 -9.52 -1.10
CA ASN A 85 1.51 -9.30 -1.19
C ASN A 85 2.20 -10.12 -0.11
N GLY A 86 3.23 -10.88 -0.49
CA GLY A 86 4.20 -11.43 0.46
C GLY A 86 4.99 -10.32 1.18
N PRO A 87 6.05 -10.68 1.93
CA PRO A 87 6.96 -9.69 2.50
C PRO A 87 7.59 -8.81 1.40
N THR A 88 7.38 -7.51 1.50
CA THR A 88 7.88 -6.49 0.56
C THR A 88 8.64 -5.40 1.29
N CYS A 89 9.59 -4.76 0.59
CA CYS A 89 10.28 -3.60 1.12
C CYS A 89 10.72 -2.64 0.01
N ILE A 90 10.47 -1.35 0.20
CA ILE A 90 11.06 -0.26 -0.59
C ILE A 90 12.17 0.38 0.25
N VAL A 91 13.37 0.46 -0.32
CA VAL A 91 14.54 1.07 0.32
C VAL A 91 14.88 2.37 -0.39
N MET A 92 14.90 3.47 0.36
CA MET A 92 15.26 4.81 -0.13
C MET A 92 16.59 5.21 0.51
N ARG A 93 17.63 5.35 -0.32
CA ARG A 93 18.97 5.81 0.10
C ARG A 93 19.27 7.16 -0.57
N PRO A 94 19.89 8.11 0.16
CA PRO A 94 20.51 9.26 -0.49
C PRO A 94 21.60 8.79 -1.45
N ARG A 95 21.86 9.58 -2.49
CA ARG A 95 23.05 9.41 -3.33
C ARG A 95 24.30 9.85 -2.60
#